data_AF-A0A8S2G6J7-F1
#
_entry.id   AF-A0A8S2G6J7-F1
#
_cell.length_a   1.000
_cell.length_b   1.000
_cell.length_c   1.000
_cell.angle_alpha   90.00
_cell.angle_beta   90.00
_cell.angle_gamma   90.00
#
_symmetry.space_group_name_H-M   'P 1'
#
loop_
_entity.id
_entity.type
_entity.pdbx_description
1 polymer ?
#
loop_
_entity_poly.entity_id
_entity_poly.type
_entity_poly.pdbx_seq_one_letter_code
_entity_poly.pdbx_strand_id
1 'polypeptide(L)'
;MNNRNRDLLNRVAIYECDPNLITFDDTNLPDGVCSQLIGNPFSACISQIGPLWGEGGDVTVEYPTETGYPMGGDYPTKYYLMHVHYYNPNLIQNLTDSSGLRFYLSRQLRQYDIGYLTLGAESSHLGVTLPPNMDQFILDAYCPGIFTK
;
A
#
# COMPACT_ATOMS: atom_id res chain seq x y z
N MET A 1 16.43 -5.29 6.16
CA MET A 1 15.54 -6.37 5.69
C MET A 1 16.26 -7.70 5.88
N ASN A 2 15.56 -8.79 6.21
CA ASN A 2 16.14 -10.13 6.31
C ASN A 2 16.44 -10.64 4.89
N ASN A 3 17.68 -11.06 4.61
CA ASN A 3 18.12 -11.40 3.25
C ASN A 3 17.53 -12.73 2.72
N ARG A 4 16.86 -13.53 3.56
CA ARG A 4 16.40 -14.88 3.18
C ARG A 4 15.30 -14.92 2.13
N ASN A 5 14.41 -13.94 2.11
CA ASN A 5 13.20 -13.94 1.27
C ASN A 5 13.16 -12.76 0.29
N ARG A 6 14.28 -12.05 0.11
CA ARG A 6 14.35 -10.85 -0.72
C ARG A 6 13.94 -11.12 -2.16
N ASP A 7 14.25 -12.30 -2.68
CA ASP A 7 13.94 -12.70 -4.06
C ASP A 7 12.45 -13.05 -4.28
N LEU A 8 11.68 -13.16 -3.19
CA LEU A 8 10.24 -13.42 -3.23
C LEU A 8 9.42 -12.16 -2.94
N LEU A 9 9.97 -11.21 -2.20
CA LEU A 9 9.29 -9.98 -1.81
C LEU A 9 9.28 -9.02 -3.00
N ASN A 10 8.11 -8.77 -3.59
CA ASN A 10 8.02 -7.91 -4.78
C ASN A 10 7.58 -6.47 -4.44
N ARG A 11 6.64 -6.29 -3.51
CA ARG A 11 6.24 -4.97 -2.99
C ARG A 11 5.57 -5.05 -1.63
N VAL A 12 5.67 -3.95 -0.89
CA VAL A 12 4.96 -3.74 0.38
C VAL A 12 4.23 -2.41 0.32
N ALA A 13 2.94 -2.43 0.63
CA ALA A 13 2.08 -1.26 0.70
C ALA A 13 1.37 -1.20 2.06
N ILE A 14 1.01 0.01 2.48
CA ILE A 14 0.18 0.21 3.67
C ILE A 14 -1.12 0.89 3.26
N TYR A 15 -2.21 0.43 3.85
CA TYR A 15 -3.53 0.99 3.69
C TYR A 15 -4.07 1.46 5.03
N GLU A 16 -4.80 2.57 5.02
CA GLU A 16 -5.62 3.01 6.12
C GLU A 16 -6.98 2.35 6.07
N CYS A 17 -7.48 1.96 7.23
CA CYS A 17 -8.79 1.36 7.39
C CYS A 17 -9.80 2.37 7.95
N ASP A 18 -11.00 2.40 7.38
CA ASP A 18 -12.11 3.18 7.93
C ASP A 18 -12.53 2.59 9.29
N PRO A 19 -12.37 3.34 10.40
CA PRO A 19 -12.68 2.84 11.74
C PRO A 19 -14.15 2.48 11.94
N ASN A 20 -15.06 2.94 11.07
CA ASN A 20 -16.49 2.64 11.16
C ASN A 20 -16.87 1.34 10.45
N LEU A 21 -15.98 0.81 9.60
CA LEU A 21 -16.25 -0.36 8.76
C LEU A 21 -15.45 -1.60 9.19
N ILE A 22 -14.46 -1.45 10.07
CA ILE A 22 -13.74 -2.58 10.66
C ILE A 22 -14.60 -3.33 11.68
N THR A 23 -14.41 -4.65 11.74
CA THR A 23 -15.13 -5.55 12.65
C THR A 23 -14.20 -6.29 13.61
N PHE A 24 -12.91 -5.96 13.61
CA PHE A 24 -11.87 -6.58 14.43
C PHE A 24 -11.28 -5.59 15.43
N ASP A 25 -10.59 -6.12 16.45
CA ASP A 25 -9.94 -5.37 17.51
C ASP A 25 -8.50 -5.87 17.75
N ASP A 26 -7.82 -5.27 18.74
CA ASP A 26 -6.45 -5.60 19.11
C ASP A 26 -6.25 -7.06 19.57
N THR A 27 -7.33 -7.78 19.92
CA THR A 27 -7.27 -9.18 20.37
C THR A 27 -7.50 -10.18 19.24
N ASN A 28 -8.00 -9.72 18.09
CA ASN A 28 -8.34 -10.56 16.95
C ASN A 28 -7.97 -9.87 15.63
N LEU A 29 -6.70 -9.49 15.50
CA LEU A 29 -6.17 -8.91 14.26
C LEU A 29 -6.12 -9.97 13.16
N PRO A 30 -6.83 -9.79 12.05
CA PRO A 30 -6.83 -10.76 10.97
C PRO A 30 -5.55 -10.68 10.14
N ASP A 31 -5.01 -11.84 9.78
CA ASP A 31 -4.06 -12.03 8.70
C ASP A 31 -4.69 -12.89 7.60
N GLY A 32 -4.15 -12.83 6.38
CA GLY A 32 -4.65 -13.67 5.31
C GLY A 32 -4.31 -13.22 3.91
N VAL A 33 -4.92 -13.92 2.95
CA VAL A 33 -4.72 -13.67 1.52
C VAL A 33 -5.69 -12.59 1.04
N CYS A 34 -5.15 -11.48 0.54
CA CYS A 34 -5.94 -10.32 0.12
C CYS A 34 -6.94 -10.62 -1.02
N SER A 35 -6.72 -11.68 -1.82
CA SER A 35 -7.61 -12.06 -2.93
C SER A 35 -8.87 -12.82 -2.50
N GLN A 36 -9.01 -13.17 -1.21
CA GLN A 36 -10.22 -13.81 -0.72
C GLN A 36 -11.33 -12.74 -0.63
N LEU A 37 -12.45 -12.95 -1.35
CA LEU A 37 -13.54 -11.97 -1.45
C LEU A 37 -14.62 -12.16 -0.38
N ILE A 38 -14.76 -13.37 0.17
CA ILE A 38 -15.79 -13.69 1.17
C ILE A 38 -15.21 -13.49 2.56
N GLY A 39 -15.86 -12.65 3.37
CA GLY A 39 -15.46 -12.39 4.76
C GLY A 39 -14.14 -11.63 4.87
N ASN A 40 -13.71 -10.93 3.81
CA ASN A 40 -12.46 -10.19 3.80
C ASN A 40 -12.52 -9.03 4.82
N PRO A 41 -11.79 -9.14 5.95
CA PRO A 41 -11.84 -8.11 6.98
C PRO A 41 -11.14 -6.83 6.51
N PHE A 42 -10.33 -6.91 5.47
CA PHE A 42 -9.57 -5.81 4.88
C PHE A 42 -10.38 -4.94 3.92
N SER A 43 -11.65 -5.25 3.69
CA SER A 43 -12.53 -4.46 2.81
C SER A 43 -12.72 -3.00 3.27
N ALA A 44 -12.52 -2.74 4.56
CA ALA A 44 -12.51 -1.38 5.13
C ALA A 44 -11.21 -0.60 4.84
N CYS A 45 -10.16 -1.26 4.34
CA CYS A 45 -8.82 -0.69 4.17
C CYS A 45 -8.56 -0.33 2.70
N ILE A 46 -9.14 0.80 2.26
CA ILE A 46 -9.17 1.20 0.84
C ILE A 46 -8.19 2.34 0.50
N SER A 47 -7.72 3.09 1.49
CA SER A 47 -6.87 4.25 1.27
C SER A 47 -5.40 3.86 1.35
N GLN A 48 -4.75 3.69 0.21
CA GLN A 48 -3.32 3.40 0.17
C GLN A 48 -2.51 4.63 0.58
N ILE A 49 -1.66 4.50 1.60
CA ILE A 49 -0.78 5.58 2.06
C ILE A 49 0.66 5.39 1.57
N GLY A 50 0.74 5.17 0.26
CA GLY A 50 1.98 5.07 -0.49
C GLY A 50 2.43 3.63 -0.80
N PRO A 51 3.15 3.41 -1.92
CA PRO A 51 4.04 2.27 -2.05
C PRO A 51 5.27 2.54 -1.18
N LEU A 52 5.34 1.90 -0.02
CA LEU A 52 6.48 2.09 0.88
C LEU A 52 7.74 1.40 0.36
N TRP A 53 7.55 0.32 -0.41
CA TRP A 53 8.66 -0.36 -1.05
C TRP A 53 8.19 -1.22 -2.24
N GLY A 54 9.01 -1.26 -3.28
CA GLY A 54 8.88 -2.17 -4.41
C GLY A 54 10.24 -2.58 -4.92
N GLU A 55 10.32 -3.71 -5.63
CA GLU A 55 11.54 -4.17 -6.27
C GLU A 55 12.15 -3.06 -7.16
N GLY A 56 13.44 -2.79 -6.99
CA GLY A 56 14.15 -1.69 -7.66
C GLY A 56 13.97 -0.31 -7.02
N GLY A 57 13.07 -0.16 -6.05
CA GLY A 57 12.92 1.07 -5.25
C GLY A 57 13.90 1.17 -4.09
N ASP A 58 14.06 2.39 -3.55
CA ASP A 58 14.82 2.61 -2.33
C ASP A 58 14.13 1.89 -1.15
N VAL A 59 14.95 1.32 -0.27
CA VAL A 59 14.51 0.64 0.96
C VAL A 59 14.11 1.62 2.07
N THR A 60 14.46 2.90 1.92
CA THR A 60 14.16 3.95 2.88
C THR A 60 13.45 5.12 2.20
N VAL A 61 12.38 5.60 2.82
CA VAL A 61 11.74 6.87 2.44
C VAL A 61 11.97 7.85 3.58
N GLU A 62 12.69 8.93 3.29
CA GLU A 62 12.90 10.02 4.23
C GLU A 62 12.01 11.21 3.86
N TYR A 63 11.22 11.66 4.82
CA TYR A 63 10.40 12.85 4.68
C TYR A 63 11.20 14.12 4.94
N PRO A 64 10.92 15.23 4.25
CA PRO A 64 11.47 16.54 4.59
C PRO A 64 11.25 16.89 6.07
N THR A 65 12.19 17.61 6.68
CA THR A 65 12.25 17.84 8.13
C THR A 65 11.03 18.54 8.74
N GLU A 66 10.36 19.35 7.94
CA GLU A 66 9.18 20.15 8.25
C GLU A 66 7.87 19.39 8.01
N THR A 67 7.96 18.17 7.49
CA THR A 67 6.81 17.36 7.09
C THR A 67 6.74 16.04 7.86
N GLY A 68 5.53 15.52 8.03
CA GLY A 68 5.31 14.21 8.62
C GLY A 68 3.97 13.62 8.19
N TYR A 69 3.83 12.31 8.32
CA TYR A 69 2.53 11.67 8.12
C TYR A 69 1.81 11.58 9.48
N PRO A 70 0.65 12.24 9.66
CA PRO A 70 -0.06 12.24 10.94
C PRO A 70 -0.66 10.86 11.22
N MET A 71 -0.50 10.35 12.45
CA MET A 71 -1.03 9.04 12.86
C MET A 71 -1.44 9.04 14.34
N GLY A 72 -2.53 8.35 14.65
CA GLY A 72 -3.04 8.21 16.01
C GLY A 72 -3.61 9.51 16.59
N GLY A 73 -3.87 9.53 17.90
CA GLY A 73 -4.53 10.67 18.56
C GLY A 73 -5.93 10.91 17.98
N ASP A 74 -6.17 12.15 17.53
CA ASP A 74 -7.42 12.56 16.88
C ASP A 74 -7.48 12.23 15.38
N TYR A 75 -6.41 11.66 14.81
CA TYR A 75 -6.41 11.23 13.42
C TYR A 75 -7.41 10.09 13.20
N PRO A 76 -8.25 10.13 12.14
CA PRO A 76 -9.39 9.21 12.01
C PRO A 76 -8.98 7.74 11.92
N THR A 77 -7.84 7.47 11.27
CA THR A 77 -7.34 6.10 11.07
C THR A 77 -6.71 5.54 12.34
N LYS A 78 -7.28 4.43 12.82
CA LYS A 78 -6.75 3.68 13.98
C LYS A 78 -5.97 2.43 13.59
N TYR A 79 -6.35 1.81 12.49
CA TYR A 79 -5.75 0.56 12.01
C TYR A 79 -5.17 0.75 10.63
N TYR A 80 -4.02 0.12 10.44
CA TYR A 80 -3.30 0.10 9.18
C TYR A 80 -3.13 -1.34 8.74
N LEU A 81 -3.36 -1.60 7.47
CA LEU A 81 -3.16 -2.89 6.84
C LEU A 81 -1.84 -2.89 6.07
N MET A 82 -0.96 -3.82 6.40
CA MET A 82 0.23 -4.12 5.60
C MET A 82 -0.11 -5.16 4.53
N HIS A 83 -0.04 -4.75 3.27
CA HIS A 83 -0.21 -5.63 2.13
C HIS A 83 1.15 -5.98 1.55
N VAL A 84 1.47 -7.28 1.56
CA VAL A 84 2.68 -7.83 0.98
C VAL A 84 2.35 -8.61 -0.28
N HIS A 85 3.01 -8.28 -1.39
CA HIS A 85 2.90 -9.02 -2.63
C HIS A 85 4.17 -9.87 -2.83
N TYR A 86 3.98 -11.19 -2.88
CA TYR A 86 5.06 -12.14 -3.14
C TYR A 86 5.05 -12.56 -4.61
N TYR A 87 6.23 -12.54 -5.25
CA TYR A 87 6.45 -13.16 -6.55
C TYR A 87 7.16 -14.51 -6.34
N ASN A 88 6.40 -15.61 -6.45
CA ASN A 88 6.89 -16.97 -6.20
C ASN A 88 6.75 -17.88 -7.46
N PRO A 89 7.46 -17.59 -8.57
CA PRO A 89 7.33 -18.36 -9.81
C PRO A 89 7.80 -19.82 -9.67
N ASN A 90 8.71 -20.08 -8.73
CA ASN A 90 9.26 -21.41 -8.46
C ASN A 90 8.39 -22.25 -7.52
N LEU A 91 7.24 -21.71 -7.07
CA LEU A 91 6.29 -22.40 -6.19
C LEU A 91 6.95 -22.98 -4.92
N ILE A 92 7.89 -22.23 -4.34
CA ILE A 92 8.60 -22.64 -3.13
C ILE A 92 7.58 -22.84 -2.02
N GLN A 93 7.62 -24.00 -1.38
CA GLN A 93 6.70 -24.39 -0.31
C GLN A 93 7.35 -24.26 1.07
N ASN A 94 6.51 -24.22 2.11
CA ASN A 94 6.93 -24.20 3.52
C ASN A 94 7.90 -23.04 3.86
N LEU A 95 7.75 -21.92 3.16
CA LEU A 95 8.52 -20.71 3.43
C LEU A 95 7.85 -19.92 4.55
N THR A 96 8.63 -19.53 5.56
CA THR A 96 8.20 -18.59 6.58
C THR A 96 8.82 -17.23 6.28
N ASP A 97 7.98 -16.22 6.15
CA ASP A 97 8.40 -14.84 6.00
C ASP A 97 7.98 -14.00 7.21
N SER A 98 8.87 -13.09 7.60
CA SER A 98 8.66 -12.09 8.64
C SER A 98 9.15 -10.71 8.18
N SER A 99 9.05 -10.47 6.86
CA SER A 99 9.37 -9.19 6.27
C SER A 99 8.31 -8.15 6.65
N GLY A 100 8.71 -6.89 6.68
CA GLY A 100 7.83 -5.80 7.07
C GLY A 100 8.55 -4.46 7.03
N LEU A 101 7.92 -3.47 7.66
CA LEU A 101 8.35 -2.08 7.62
C LEU A 101 8.80 -1.61 9.00
N ARG A 102 9.68 -0.61 9.02
CA ARG A 102 10.08 0.09 10.24
C ARG A 102 9.70 1.55 10.12
N PHE A 103 8.84 2.00 11.02
CA PHE A 103 8.43 3.40 11.12
C PHE A 103 9.22 4.12 12.21
N TYR A 104 9.63 5.36 11.93
CA TYR A 104 10.27 6.25 12.87
C TYR A 104 9.27 7.32 13.28
N LEU A 105 8.80 7.27 14.53
CA LEU A 105 7.70 8.08 15.01
C LEU A 105 8.18 9.25 15.87
N SER A 106 7.49 10.37 15.77
CA SER A 106 7.62 11.54 16.66
C SER A 106 6.31 11.75 17.39
N ARG A 107 6.39 12.19 18.66
CA ARG A 107 5.20 12.63 19.42
C ARG A 107 4.77 14.06 19.10
N GLN A 108 5.62 14.82 18.41
CA GLN A 108 5.36 16.19 17.99
C GLN A 108 5.00 16.19 16.50
N LEU A 109 3.85 16.78 16.19
CA LEU A 109 3.43 17.03 14.81
C LEU A 109 4.43 17.99 14.13
N ARG A 110 4.61 17.77 12.84
CA ARG A 110 5.45 18.60 11.98
C ARG A 110 4.63 19.78 11.46
N GLN A 111 5.28 20.71 10.77
CA GLN A 111 4.63 21.91 10.27
C GLN A 111 3.60 21.59 9.17
N TYR A 112 3.87 20.57 8.36
CA TYR A 112 3.00 20.16 7.26
C TYR A 112 2.75 18.64 7.29
N ASP A 113 1.52 18.27 6.94
CA ASP A 113 1.15 16.87 6.75
C ASP A 113 1.52 16.42 5.33
N ILE A 114 2.07 15.21 5.21
CA ILE A 114 2.28 14.55 3.93
C ILE A 114 1.01 13.83 3.51
N GLY A 115 0.64 14.01 2.24
CA GLY A 115 -0.36 13.19 1.56
C GLY A 115 0.25 12.37 0.44
N TYR A 116 -0.45 11.31 0.06
CA TYR A 116 -0.13 10.48 -1.10
C TYR A 116 -1.16 10.72 -2.20
N LEU A 117 -0.69 11.00 -3.41
CA LEU A 117 -1.54 11.14 -4.60
C LEU A 117 -1.13 10.09 -5.63
N THR A 118 -2.02 9.15 -5.89
CA THR A 118 -1.85 8.16 -6.95
C THR A 118 -2.49 8.68 -8.23
N LEU A 119 -1.71 8.78 -9.30
CA LEU A 119 -2.18 9.17 -10.63
C LEU A 119 -1.90 8.04 -11.62
N GLY A 120 -2.84 7.80 -12.54
CA GLY A 120 -2.71 6.76 -13.55
C GLY A 120 -4.05 6.45 -14.21
N ALA A 121 -4.01 5.55 -15.19
CA ALA A 121 -5.22 4.98 -15.74
C ALA A 121 -5.77 3.92 -14.79
N GLU A 122 -7.10 3.80 -14.71
CA GLU A 122 -7.75 2.76 -13.91
C GLU A 122 -7.32 1.37 -14.40
N SER A 123 -6.81 0.53 -13.50
CA SER A 123 -6.29 -0.80 -13.83
C SER A 123 -7.38 -1.87 -13.96
N SER A 124 -8.66 -1.50 -13.92
CA SER A 124 -9.76 -2.44 -14.12
C SER A 124 -9.80 -2.90 -15.58
N HIS A 125 -10.40 -4.07 -15.82
CA HIS A 125 -10.56 -4.63 -17.17
C HIS A 125 -11.36 -3.72 -18.12
N LEU A 126 -11.99 -2.67 -17.58
CA LEU A 126 -12.75 -1.66 -18.32
C LEU A 126 -11.91 -0.41 -18.65
N GLY A 127 -10.80 -0.19 -17.94
CA GLY A 127 -10.03 1.06 -18.02
C GLY A 127 -8.97 1.09 -19.12
N VAL A 128 -8.27 -0.03 -19.36
CA VAL A 128 -7.18 -0.10 -20.35
C VAL A 128 -7.09 -1.49 -20.98
N THR A 129 -7.16 -1.56 -22.32
CA THR A 129 -6.86 -2.79 -23.08
C THR A 129 -5.65 -2.55 -23.97
N LEU A 130 -4.65 -3.43 -23.88
CA LEU A 130 -3.47 -3.40 -24.75
C LEU A 130 -3.65 -4.42 -25.90
N PRO A 131 -3.81 -3.97 -27.15
CA PRO A 131 -3.81 -4.86 -28.30
C PRO A 131 -2.52 -5.70 -28.41
N PRO A 132 -2.61 -6.98 -28.83
CA PRO A 132 -1.43 -7.81 -29.06
C PRO A 132 -0.63 -7.32 -30.27
N ASN A 133 0.67 -7.65 -30.30
CA ASN A 133 1.59 -7.37 -31.42
C ASN A 133 1.80 -5.88 -31.75
N MET A 134 1.65 -4.99 -30.79
CA MET A 134 2.07 -3.60 -30.96
C MET A 134 3.50 -3.40 -30.48
N ASP A 135 4.32 -2.76 -31.33
CA ASP A 135 5.70 -2.39 -30.98
C ASP A 135 5.74 -1.24 -29.96
N GLN A 136 4.72 -0.38 -29.95
CA GLN A 136 4.60 0.73 -29.01
C GLN A 136 3.13 1.07 -28.76
N PHE A 137 2.79 1.38 -27.51
CA PHE A 137 1.49 1.91 -27.10
C PHE A 137 1.69 3.08 -26.13
N ILE A 138 0.96 4.17 -26.34
CA ILE A 138 0.96 5.33 -25.45
C ILE A 138 -0.36 5.32 -24.68
N LEU A 139 -0.25 5.30 -23.35
CA LEU A 139 -1.37 5.39 -22.43
C LEU A 139 -1.34 6.73 -21.72
N ASP A 140 -2.32 7.58 -22.03
CA ASP A 140 -2.47 8.86 -21.35
C ASP A 140 -3.49 8.76 -20.21
N ALA A 141 -3.16 9.32 -19.06
CA ALA A 141 -4.05 9.47 -17.92
C ALA A 141 -4.05 10.93 -17.46
N TYR A 142 -5.23 11.43 -17.10
CA TYR A 142 -5.44 12.84 -16.78
C TYR A 142 -6.15 12.98 -15.44
N CYS A 143 -5.77 13.99 -14.66
CA CYS A 143 -6.55 14.48 -13.53
C CYS A 143 -7.28 15.75 -13.96
N PRO A 144 -8.60 15.70 -14.27
CA PRO A 144 -9.33 16.86 -14.74
C PRO A 144 -9.33 18.01 -13.73
N GLY A 145 -9.31 19.24 -14.22
CA GLY A 145 -9.24 20.44 -13.37
C GLY A 145 -10.43 20.65 -12.43
N ILE A 146 -11.53 19.90 -12.59
CA ILE A 146 -12.64 19.88 -11.62
C ILE A 146 -12.25 19.20 -10.30
N PHE A 147 -11.22 18.35 -10.31
CA PHE A 147 -10.73 17.64 -9.12
C PHE A 147 -9.53 18.33 -8.44
N THR A 148 -9.08 19.47 -8.98
CA THR A 148 -7.92 20.22 -8.46
C THR A 148 -8.24 21.67 -8.08
N LYS A 149 -9.50 22.08 -8.19
CA LYS A 149 -10.01 23.41 -7.82
C LYS A 149 -10.90 23.31 -6.59
#